data_AF-A0A9X4QXC8-F1
#
_entry.id   AF-A0A9X4QXC8-F1
#
_cell.length_a   1.000
_cell.length_b   1.000
_cell.length_c   1.000
_cell.angle_alpha   90.00
_cell.angle_beta   90.00
_cell.angle_gamma   90.00
#
_symmetry.space_group_name_H-M   'P 1'
#
loop_
_entity.id
_entity.type
_entity.pdbx_description
1 polymer ?
#
loop_
_entity_poly.entity_id
_entity_poly.type
_entity_poly.pdbx_seq_one_letter_code
_entity_poly.pdbx_strand_id
1 'polypeptide(L)' 'MNRIAVDDNGPGVAGEKLAALQGRLAVPMDEHTGTGLWNIHQRLIYMYGGRSGLTFAKSPLGGFRAELVWEEKEGSA' A
#
# COMPACT_ATOMS: atom_id res chain seq x y z
N MET A 1 8.71 -11.83 -6.13
CA MET A 1 8.00 -10.68 -5.53
C MET A 1 6.64 -11.16 -5.10
N ASN A 2 6.36 -11.07 -3.81
CA ASN A 2 5.14 -11.57 -3.19
C ASN A 2 4.08 -10.47 -3.16
N ARG A 3 2.82 -10.85 -3.32
CA ARG A 3 1.69 -9.91 -3.39
C ARG A 3 0.42 -10.48 -2.77
N ILE A 4 -0.23 -9.67 -1.95
CA ILE A 4 -1.61 -9.89 -1.48
C ILE A 4 -2.43 -8.69 -1.95
N ALA A 5 -3.53 -8.96 -2.65
CA ALA A 5 -4.48 -7.94 -3.08
C ALA A 5 -5.81 -8.12 -2.35
N VAL A 6 -6.37 -7.00 -1.87
CA VAL A 6 -7.71 -6.92 -1.31
C VAL A 6 -8.52 -5.99 -2.19
N ASP A 7 -9.62 -6.50 -2.72
CA ASP A 7 -10.58 -5.77 -3.55
C ASP A 7 -11.87 -5.54 -2.78
N ASP A 8 -12.38 -4.31 -2.81
CA ASP A 8 -13.77 -4.02 -2.49
C ASP A 8 -14.59 -3.77 -3.76
N ASN A 9 -15.91 -3.88 -3.62
CA ASN A 9 -16.91 -3.64 -4.66
C ASN A 9 -17.69 -2.32 -4.42
N GLY A 10 -17.08 -1.36 -3.72
CA GLY A 10 -17.65 -0.04 -3.50
C GLY A 10 -17.64 0.82 -4.78
N PRO A 11 -17.94 2.12 -4.68
CA PRO A 11 -17.99 3.03 -5.83
C PRO A 11 -16.62 3.30 -6.46
N GLY A 12 -15.54 2.77 -5.89
CA GLY A 12 -14.17 3.01 -6.31
C GLY A 12 -13.67 4.41 -5.94
N VAL A 13 -12.46 4.70 -6.40
CA VAL A 13 -11.77 5.97 -6.14
C VAL A 13 -11.33 6.58 -7.47
N ALA A 14 -11.62 7.87 -7.66
CA ALA A 14 -11.16 8.62 -8.83
C ALA A 14 -9.63 8.63 -8.89
N GLY A 15 -9.05 8.65 -10.10
CA GLY A 15 -7.60 8.53 -10.29
C GLY A 15 -6.78 9.56 -9.50
N GLU A 16 -7.24 10.81 -9.45
CA GLU A 16 -6.59 11.88 -8.70
C GLU A 16 -6.56 11.61 -7.18
N LYS A 17 -7.66 11.10 -6.63
CA LYS A 17 -7.75 10.71 -5.22
C LYS A 17 -6.87 9.49 -4.92
N LEU A 18 -6.74 8.56 -5.87
CA LEU A 18 -5.86 7.40 -5.75
C LEU A 18 -4.38 7.84 -5.67
N ALA A 19 -3.97 8.76 -6.54
CA ALA A 19 -2.63 9.33 -6.55
C ALA A 19 -2.34 10.09 -5.25
N ALA A 20 -3.32 10.88 -4.75
CA ALA A 20 -3.20 11.57 -3.47
C ALA A 20 -3.06 10.57 -2.29
N LEU A 21 -3.83 9.49 -2.28
CA LEU A 21 -3.71 8.43 -1.27
C LEU A 21 -2.33 7.76 -1.32
N GLN A 22 -1.83 7.47 -2.52
CA GLN A 22 -0.49 6.91 -2.68
C GLN A 22 0.58 7.88 -2.16
N GLY A 23 0.46 9.18 -2.47
CA GLY A 23 1.38 10.21 -2.00
C GLY A 23 1.41 10.32 -0.46
N ARG A 24 0.26 10.15 0.20
CA ARG A 24 0.19 10.17 1.68
C ARG A 24 0.97 9.05 2.36
N LEU A 25 1.23 7.93 1.67
CA LEU A 25 2.06 6.85 2.22
C LEU A 25 3.56 7.20 2.22
N ALA A 26 3.98 8.08 1.31
CA ALA A 26 5.38 8.47 1.13
C ALA A 26 5.81 9.62 2.06
N VAL A 27 4.85 10.35 2.64
CA VAL A 27 5.14 11.47 3.56
C VAL A 27 5.30 10.94 4.99
N PRO A 28 6.30 11.40 5.77
CA PRO A 28 6.38 11.08 7.20
C PRO A 28 5.11 11.51 7.93
N MET A 29 4.54 10.64 8.75
CA MET A 29 3.39 11.00 9.57
C MET A 29 3.74 12.09 10.59
N ASP A 30 2.82 13.04 10.81
CA ASP A 30 2.84 13.93 11.96
C ASP A 30 2.17 13.25 13.18
N GLU A 31 2.39 13.81 14.38
CA GLU A 31 1.87 13.28 15.65
C GLU A 31 0.33 13.24 15.73
N HIS A 32 -0.39 13.88 14.80
CA HIS A 32 -1.85 13.92 14.79
C HIS A 32 -2.49 12.94 13.81
N THR A 33 -1.76 12.45 12.81
CA THR A 33 -2.35 11.70 11.70
C THR A 33 -1.95 10.23 11.77
N GLY A 34 -2.40 9.53 12.82
CA GLY A 34 -2.28 8.09 12.99
C GLY A 34 -3.09 7.30 11.94
N THR A 35 -2.48 6.91 10.81
CA THR A 35 -3.15 6.04 9.84
C THR A 35 -2.53 4.65 9.81
N GLY A 36 -3.35 3.61 9.99
CA GLY A 36 -2.90 2.21 9.98
C GLY A 36 -2.23 1.79 8.66
N LEU A 37 -2.66 2.37 7.54
CA LEU A 37 -2.09 2.11 6.21
C LEU A 37 -0.64 2.58 6.09
N TRP A 38 -0.31 3.74 6.65
CA TRP A 38 1.08 4.23 6.66
C TRP A 38 1.97 3.30 7.47
N ASN A 39 1.52 2.85 8.64
CA ASN A 39 2.29 1.94 9.47
C ASN A 39 2.55 0.59 8.75
N ILE A 40 1.55 0.05 8.04
CA ILE A 40 1.71 -1.16 7.23
C ILE A 40 2.73 -0.92 6.10
N HIS A 41 2.61 0.18 5.37
CA HIS A 41 3.52 0.55 4.28
C HIS A 41 4.97 0.65 4.77
N GLN A 42 5.20 1.37 5.88
CA GLN A 42 6.52 1.54 6.47
C GLN A 42 7.09 0.21 6.99
N ARG A 43 6.28 -0.64 7.64
CA ARG A 43 6.74 -1.97 8.10
C ARG A 43 7.18 -2.87 6.94
N LEU A 44 6.48 -2.84 5.80
CA LEU A 44 6.88 -3.58 4.62
C LEU A 44 8.22 -3.08 4.06
N ILE A 45 8.41 -1.75 3.97
CA ILE A 45 9.69 -1.16 3.55
C ILE A 45 10.81 -1.55 4.52
N TYR A 46 10.61 -1.39 5.83
CA TYR A 46 11.64 -1.70 6.82
C TYR A 46 12.01 -3.19 6.86
N MET A 47 11.03 -4.07 6.64
CA MET A 47 11.25 -5.52 6.73
C MET A 47 11.88 -6.10 5.47
N TYR A 48 11.51 -5.61 4.28
CA TYR A 48 11.86 -6.24 3.01
C TYR A 48 12.61 -5.32 2.03
N GLY A 49 12.63 -4.01 2.25
CA GLY A 49 13.35 -3.05 1.41
C GLY A 49 12.86 -3.01 -0.04
N GLY A 50 13.71 -2.47 -0.92
CA GLY A 50 13.48 -2.45 -2.36
C GLY A 50 12.15 -1.80 -2.75
N ARG A 51 11.34 -2.53 -3.52
CA ARG A 51 10.01 -2.10 -3.97
C ARG A 51 8.86 -2.56 -3.06
N SER A 52 9.18 -2.92 -1.81
CA SER A 52 8.18 -3.40 -0.85
C SER A 52 7.35 -2.24 -0.31
N GLY A 53 6.06 -2.48 -0.05
CA GLY A 53 5.16 -1.45 0.44
C GLY A 53 3.71 -1.75 0.11
N LEU A 54 2.87 -0.78 0.48
CA LEU A 54 1.46 -0.72 0.09
C LEU A 54 1.28 0.09 -1.21
N THR A 55 0.52 -0.44 -2.15
CA THR A 55 0.09 0.27 -3.36
C THR A 55 -1.43 0.23 -3.52
N PHE A 56 -1.97 1.21 -4.26
CA PHE A 56 -3.40 1.31 -4.52
C PHE A 56 -3.70 1.29 -6.02
N ALA A 57 -4.81 0.64 -6.38
CA ALA A 57 -5.28 0.53 -7.76
C ALA A 57 -6.81 0.56 -7.83
N LYS A 58 -7.36 0.66 -9.05
CA LYS A 58 -8.77 0.36 -9.27
C LYS A 58 -8.98 -1.14 -9.21
N SER A 59 -10.02 -1.57 -8.51
CA SER A 59 -10.42 -2.98 -8.46
C SER A 59 -11.01 -3.41 -9.81
N PRO A 60 -10.71 -4.62 -10.31
CA PRO A 60 -11.42 -5.20 -11.45
C PRO A 60 -12.90 -5.46 -11.16
N LEU A 61 -13.33 -5.42 -9.89
CA LEU A 61 -14.74 -5.51 -9.48
C LEU A 61 -15.46 -4.15 -9.48
N GLY A 62 -14.78 -3.08 -9.92
CA GLY A 62 -15.32 -1.72 -10.01
C GLY A 62 -15.08 -0.85 -8.76
N GLY A 63 -14.62 -1.42 -7.65
CA GLY A 63 -14.29 -0.68 -6.43
C GLY A 63 -12.82 -0.30 -6.30
N PHE A 64 -12.29 -0.35 -5.08
CA PHE A 64 -10.90 -0.02 -4.78
C PHE A 64 -10.07 -1.27 -4.47
N ARG A 65 -8.77 -1.20 -4.80
CA ARG A 65 -7.80 -2.26 -4.52
C ARG A 65 -6.66 -1.72 -3.67
N ALA A 66 -6.35 -2.42 -2.60
CA ALA A 66 -5.11 -2.28 -1.86
C ALA A 66 -4.22 -3.51 -2.05
N GLU A 67 -2.94 -3.29 -2.29
CA GLU A 67 -1.98 -4.37 -2.52
C GLU A 67 -0.80 -4.22 -1.56
N LEU A 68 -0.53 -5.30 -0.82
CA LEU A 68 0.72 -5.45 -0.09
C LEU A 68 1.68 -6.15 -1.03
N VAL A 69 2.81 -5.53 -1.30
CA VAL A 69 3.85 -6.10 -2.16
C VAL A 69 5.16 -6.13 -1.40
N TRP A 70 5.90 -7.23 -1.48
CA TRP A 70 7.21 -7.31 -0.87
C TRP A 70 8.17 -8.22 -1.63
N GLU A 71 9.44 -7.91 -1.53
CA GLU A 71 10.52 -8.71 -2.10
C GLU A 71 10.80 -9.90 -1.16
N GLU A 72 11.21 -11.04 -1.72
CA GLU A 72 11.73 -12.11 -0.86
C GLU A 72 13.04 -11.63 -0.24
N LYS A 73 13.22 -11.86 1.05
CA LYS A 73 14.52 -11.67 1.67
C LYS A 73 15.47 -12.70 1.09
N GLU A 74 16.46 -12.27 0.31
CA GLU A 74 17.63 -13.10 0.07
C GLU A 74 18.34 -13.34 1.42
N GLY A 75 18.38 -14.59 1.86
CA GLY A 75 19.10 -15.02 3.05
C GLY A 75 18.26 -15.15 4.32
N SER A 76 17.46 -16.21 4.38
CA SER A 76 17.21 -16.95 5.64
C SER A 76 17.24 -18.43 5.32
N ALA A 77 18.43 -18.91 5.01
CA ALA A 77 18.81 -20.32 5.11
C ALA A 77 19.79 -20.45 6.29
#